data_AF-H5S9P9-F1
#
_entry.id   AF-H5S9P9-F1
#
_cell.length_a   1.000
_cell.length_b   1.000
_cell.length_c   1.000
_cell.angle_alpha   90.00
_cell.angle_beta   90.00
_cell.angle_gamma   90.00
#
_symmetry.space_group_name_H-M   'P 1'
#
loop_
_entity.id
_entity.type
_entity.pdbx_description
1 polymer ?
#
loop_
_entity_poly.entity_id
_entity_poly.type
_entity_poly.pdbx_seq_one_letter_code
_entity_poly.pdbx_strand_id
1 'polypeptide(L)'
;MISWKEAGLVLSGALVAALGAALWVSRAEERDPFCASCHLRPETTYVGRAMAAREGRPADLAAAHAAVGISCVGCHRGDQSLPHRAVALALGAWNTARTPFISPDTPRHPVRLVSLPEAGCRLCHIREPERGGVPRGEPNPVTVPTFENHFHTDLLRPDLRTSVGCVDCHPSHVESLEPFFTIREVVIPACERCHREVGRGPVQMGP
;
A
#
# COMPACT_ATOMS: atom_id res chain seq x y z
N MET A 1 11.59 -47.60 2.48
CA MET A 1 10.24 -47.22 2.03
C MET A 1 9.60 -46.45 3.16
N ILE A 2 9.26 -45.17 2.99
CA ILE A 2 8.62 -44.38 4.04
C ILE A 2 7.18 -44.90 4.19
N SER A 3 6.77 -45.22 5.42
CA SER A 3 5.40 -45.64 5.71
C SER A 3 4.44 -44.46 5.54
N TRP A 4 3.20 -44.69 5.10
CA TRP A 4 2.16 -43.66 5.06
C TRP A 4 1.97 -42.93 6.40
N LYS A 5 2.21 -43.62 7.53
CA LYS A 5 2.18 -43.03 8.87
C LYS A 5 3.33 -42.04 9.10
N GLU A 6 4.53 -42.38 8.64
CA GLU A 6 5.71 -41.52 8.73
C GLU A 6 5.56 -40.31 7.81
N ALA A 7 5.07 -40.51 6.58
CA ALA A 7 4.76 -39.42 5.66
C ALA A 7 3.69 -38.48 6.24
N GLY A 8 2.63 -39.03 6.85
CA GLY A 8 1.59 -38.26 7.53
C GLY A 8 2.15 -37.39 8.66
N LEU A 9 2.98 -37.96 9.53
CA LEU A 9 3.62 -37.22 10.63
C LEU A 9 4.52 -36.09 10.13
N VAL A 10 5.32 -36.34 9.09
CA VAL A 10 6.19 -35.32 8.49
C VAL A 10 5.37 -34.18 7.89
N LEU A 11 4.31 -34.50 7.13
CA LEU A 11 3.44 -33.48 6.53
C LEU A 11 2.70 -32.65 7.58
N SER A 12 2.16 -33.30 8.62
CA SER A 12 1.52 -32.60 9.73
C SER A 12 2.50 -31.70 10.49
N GLY A 13 3.72 -32.19 10.77
CA GLY A 13 4.77 -31.39 11.40
C GLY A 13 5.14 -30.17 10.57
N ALA A 14 5.32 -30.34 9.26
CA ALA A 14 5.63 -29.24 8.33
C ALA A 14 4.49 -28.21 8.27
N LEU A 15 3.22 -28.66 8.24
CA LEU A 15 2.07 -27.76 8.24
C LEU A 15 1.99 -26.94 9.54
N VAL A 16 2.16 -27.57 10.70
CA VAL A 16 2.17 -26.87 11.99
C VAL A 16 3.29 -25.84 12.05
N ALA A 17 4.50 -26.19 11.59
CA ALA A 17 5.62 -25.26 11.52
C ALA A 17 5.33 -24.08 10.59
N ALA A 18 4.76 -24.32 9.40
CA ALA A 18 4.39 -23.28 8.45
C ALA A 18 3.33 -22.32 9.01
N LEU A 19 2.30 -22.85 9.66
CA LEU A 19 1.27 -22.04 10.33
C LEU A 19 1.85 -21.22 11.47
N GLY A 20 2.72 -21.82 12.30
CA GLY A 20 3.42 -21.14 13.38
C GLY A 20 4.28 -19.97 12.85
N ALA A 21 5.04 -20.20 11.78
CA ALA A 21 5.84 -19.17 11.13
C ALA A 21 4.97 -18.06 10.54
N ALA A 22 3.88 -18.39 9.84
CA ALA A 22 2.96 -17.41 9.27
C ALA A 22 2.32 -16.52 10.35
N LEU A 23 1.91 -17.11 11.48
CA LEU A 23 1.37 -16.36 12.62
C LEU A 23 2.42 -15.46 13.28
N TRP A 24 3.64 -15.97 13.46
CA TRP A 24 4.74 -15.17 14.03
C TRP A 24 5.08 -13.99 13.13
N VAL A 25 5.28 -14.22 11.83
CA VAL A 25 5.54 -13.15 10.83
C VAL A 25 4.39 -12.16 10.85
N SER A 26 3.13 -12.63 10.90
CA SER A 26 1.97 -11.76 10.98
C SER A 26 1.97 -10.82 12.16
N ARG A 27 2.42 -11.30 13.31
CA ARG A 27 2.51 -10.49 14.52
C ARG A 27 3.72 -9.57 14.51
N ALA A 28 4.83 -10.02 13.93
CA ALA A 28 6.04 -9.22 13.78
C ALA A 28 5.81 -8.02 12.84
N GLU A 29 5.09 -8.24 11.73
CA GLU A 29 4.68 -7.23 10.76
C GLU A 29 3.85 -6.07 11.34
N GLU A 30 3.18 -6.26 12.48
CA GLU A 30 2.47 -5.16 13.18
C GLU A 30 3.42 -4.12 13.78
N ARG A 31 4.74 -4.38 13.76
CA ARG A 31 5.76 -3.48 14.25
C ARG A 31 6.57 -2.96 13.08
N ASP A 32 6.41 -1.69 12.71
CA ASP A 32 7.11 -1.07 11.57
C ASP A 32 8.64 -1.33 11.54
N PRO A 33 9.38 -1.37 12.67
CA PRO A 33 10.81 -1.72 12.64
C PRO A 33 11.11 -3.13 12.10
N PHE A 34 10.19 -4.09 12.20
CA PHE A 34 10.36 -5.42 11.62
C PHE A 34 10.44 -5.35 10.09
N CYS A 35 9.70 -4.44 9.45
CA CYS A 35 9.74 -4.27 7.99
C CYS A 35 11.17 -3.95 7.51
N ALA A 36 11.91 -3.12 8.27
CA ALA A 36 13.30 -2.77 7.95
C ALA A 36 14.30 -3.92 8.15
N SER A 37 13.90 -5.04 8.79
CA SER A 37 14.76 -6.22 8.95
C SER A 37 14.80 -7.11 7.70
N CYS A 38 13.79 -7.01 6.83
CA CYS A 38 13.68 -7.81 5.61
C CYS A 38 13.72 -6.98 4.32
N HIS A 39 13.29 -5.72 4.37
CA HIS A 39 13.34 -4.81 3.21
C HIS A 39 14.72 -4.16 3.07
N LEU A 40 15.11 -3.86 1.82
CA LEU A 40 16.38 -3.18 1.48
C LEU A 40 16.13 -1.69 1.18
N ARG A 41 17.15 -0.96 0.71
CA ARG A 41 16.95 0.42 0.23
C ARG A 41 16.20 0.42 -1.11
N PRO A 42 15.27 1.38 -1.33
CA PRO A 42 14.99 2.56 -0.50
C PRO A 42 14.00 2.35 0.66
N GLU A 43 13.36 1.19 0.78
CA GLU A 43 12.28 0.95 1.76
C GLU A 43 12.71 1.15 3.21
N THR A 44 13.96 0.82 3.58
CA THR A 44 14.48 1.12 4.93
C THR A 44 14.57 2.62 5.22
N THR A 45 14.80 3.45 4.22
CA THR A 45 14.73 4.91 4.35
C THR A 45 13.31 5.36 4.65
N TYR A 46 12.30 4.76 4.01
CA TYR A 46 10.89 5.09 4.23
C TYR A 46 10.45 4.74 5.66
N VAL A 47 10.87 3.58 6.17
CA VAL A 47 10.66 3.21 7.58
C VAL A 47 11.30 4.25 8.51
N GLY A 48 12.54 4.66 8.23
CA GLY A 48 13.22 5.72 9.00
C GLY A 48 12.42 7.03 9.05
N ARG A 49 11.91 7.50 7.91
CA ARG A 49 11.08 8.72 7.84
C ARG A 49 9.76 8.56 8.60
N ALA A 50 9.09 7.41 8.46
CA ALA A 50 7.84 7.12 9.16
C ALA A 50 8.03 7.12 10.68
N MET A 51 9.14 6.55 11.19
CA MET A 51 9.46 6.59 12.62
C MET A 51 9.75 8.00 13.11
N ALA A 52 10.57 8.77 12.37
CA ALA A 52 10.90 10.15 12.73
C ALA A 52 9.66 11.07 12.75
N ALA A 53 8.69 10.85 11.85
CA ALA A 53 7.49 11.67 11.75
C ALA A 53 6.51 11.49 12.92
N ARG A 54 6.64 10.42 13.71
CA ARG A 54 5.83 10.25 14.94
C ARG A 54 6.12 11.32 15.99
N GLU A 55 7.30 11.95 15.91
CA GLU A 55 7.77 12.97 16.85
C GLU A 55 8.03 14.32 16.17
N GLY A 56 7.78 14.41 14.86
CA GLY A 56 8.20 15.54 14.04
C GLY A 56 7.26 15.84 12.89
N ARG A 57 7.72 16.69 11.97
CA ARG A 57 6.96 17.02 10.76
C ARG A 57 7.16 15.90 9.71
N PRO A 58 6.08 15.38 9.11
CA PRO A 58 6.19 14.36 8.08
C PRO A 58 6.83 14.93 6.80
N ALA A 59 7.74 14.16 6.21
CA ALA A 59 8.43 14.52 4.96
C ALA A 59 7.69 14.03 3.71
N ASP A 60 6.83 13.03 3.86
CA ASP A 60 6.01 12.44 2.79
C ASP A 60 4.66 11.96 3.34
N LEU A 61 3.78 11.49 2.46
CA LEU A 61 2.43 11.04 2.82
C LEU A 61 2.44 9.78 3.72
N ALA A 62 3.36 8.84 3.50
CA ALA A 62 3.47 7.65 4.34
C ALA A 62 3.87 8.03 5.77
N ALA A 63 4.80 8.97 5.92
CA ALA A 63 5.23 9.52 7.19
C ALA A 63 4.11 10.32 7.87
N ALA A 64 3.26 11.03 7.10
CA ALA A 64 2.08 11.70 7.63
C ALA A 64 1.07 10.71 8.21
N HIS A 65 0.83 9.59 7.53
CA HIS A 65 0.01 8.51 8.06
C HIS A 65 0.62 7.85 9.30
N ALA A 66 1.95 7.67 9.33
CA ALA A 66 2.63 7.16 10.51
C ALA A 66 2.50 8.09 11.72
N ALA A 67 2.53 9.41 11.50
CA ALA A 67 2.36 10.42 12.56
C ALA A 67 0.97 10.33 13.24
N VAL A 68 -0.06 9.88 12.51
CA VAL A 68 -1.40 9.63 13.07
C VAL A 68 -1.64 8.17 13.47
N GLY A 69 -0.57 7.36 13.52
CA GLY A 69 -0.62 6.01 14.09
C GLY A 69 -0.91 4.88 13.09
N ILE A 70 -0.94 5.14 11.79
CA ILE A 70 -1.08 4.08 10.77
C ILE A 70 0.26 3.36 10.58
N SER A 71 0.26 2.03 10.77
CA SER A 71 1.43 1.18 10.55
C SER A 71 1.68 0.89 9.07
N CYS A 72 2.88 0.41 8.73
CA CYS A 72 3.23 0.02 7.36
C CYS A 72 2.22 -1.00 6.79
N VAL A 73 1.86 -2.01 7.58
CA VAL A 73 0.89 -3.03 7.16
C VAL A 73 -0.55 -2.53 7.11
N GLY A 74 -0.87 -1.40 7.75
CA GLY A 74 -2.15 -0.72 7.58
C GLY A 74 -2.44 -0.38 6.12
N CYS A 75 -1.41 -0.06 5.34
CA CYS A 75 -1.52 0.20 3.90
C CYS A 75 -1.10 -1.01 3.05
N HIS A 76 0.00 -1.68 3.40
CA HIS A 76 0.62 -2.70 2.55
C HIS A 76 -0.07 -4.07 2.56
N ARG A 77 -1.00 -4.32 3.49
CA ARG A 77 -1.79 -5.58 3.55
C ARG A 77 -3.08 -5.50 2.74
N GLY A 78 -3.33 -4.39 2.05
CA GLY A 78 -4.61 -4.12 1.41
C GLY A 78 -5.71 -3.86 2.42
N ASP A 79 -6.89 -4.42 2.18
CA ASP A 79 -8.08 -4.16 3.00
C ASP A 79 -8.25 -5.06 4.21
N GLN A 80 -7.17 -5.73 4.61
CA GLN A 80 -7.14 -6.65 5.76
C GLN A 80 -8.04 -7.89 5.62
N SER A 81 -8.63 -8.13 4.44
CA SER A 81 -9.35 -9.38 4.16
C SER A 81 -8.41 -10.58 4.07
N LEU A 82 -8.94 -11.79 4.31
CA LEU A 82 -8.19 -13.03 4.19
C LEU A 82 -7.52 -13.22 2.81
N PRO A 83 -8.18 -12.93 1.66
CA PRO A 83 -7.53 -13.02 0.36
C PRO A 83 -6.32 -12.09 0.23
N HIS A 84 -6.44 -10.82 0.62
CA HIS A 84 -5.30 -9.89 0.57
C HIS A 84 -4.20 -10.29 1.55
N ARG A 85 -4.55 -10.85 2.71
CA ARG A 85 -3.58 -11.42 3.64
C ARG A 85 -2.80 -12.57 3.01
N ALA A 86 -3.48 -13.50 2.35
CA ALA A 86 -2.84 -14.62 1.67
C ALA A 86 -1.90 -14.14 0.55
N VAL A 87 -2.33 -13.16 -0.25
CA VAL A 87 -1.49 -12.55 -1.29
C VAL A 87 -0.25 -11.88 -0.69
N ALA A 88 -0.42 -11.06 0.36
CA ALA A 88 0.69 -10.38 1.02
C ALA A 88 1.72 -11.38 1.61
N LEU A 89 1.26 -12.44 2.28
CA LEU A 89 2.12 -13.49 2.82
C LEU A 89 2.86 -14.26 1.73
N ALA A 90 2.17 -14.64 0.65
CA ALA A 90 2.78 -15.34 -0.47
C ALA A 90 3.89 -14.50 -1.13
N LEU A 91 3.66 -13.20 -1.27
CA LEU A 91 4.65 -12.27 -1.82
C LEU A 91 5.82 -12.02 -0.87
N GLY A 92 5.55 -11.92 0.44
CA GLY A 92 6.60 -11.85 1.47
C GLY A 92 7.49 -13.10 1.44
N ALA A 93 6.90 -14.29 1.33
CA ALA A 93 7.63 -15.55 1.21
C ALA A 93 8.48 -15.59 -0.08
N TRP A 94 7.88 -15.20 -1.21
CA TRP A 94 8.57 -15.13 -2.50
C TRP A 94 9.75 -14.16 -2.50
N ASN A 95 9.56 -12.96 -1.95
CA ASN A 95 10.61 -11.96 -1.84
C ASN A 95 11.74 -12.47 -0.93
N THR A 96 11.39 -13.00 0.25
CA THR A 96 12.36 -13.60 1.19
C THR A 96 13.19 -14.69 0.54
N ALA A 97 12.56 -15.60 -0.23
CA ALA A 97 13.27 -16.66 -0.94
C ALA A 97 14.22 -16.14 -2.02
N ARG A 98 13.96 -14.96 -2.59
CA ARG A 98 14.77 -14.34 -3.63
C ARG A 98 15.87 -13.42 -3.09
N THR A 99 15.71 -12.83 -1.91
CA THR A 99 16.65 -11.86 -1.33
C THR A 99 18.11 -12.34 -1.33
N PRO A 100 18.45 -13.60 -0.97
CA PRO A 100 19.84 -14.07 -0.97
C PRO A 100 20.53 -14.03 -2.35
N PHE A 101 19.75 -13.96 -3.43
CA PHE A 101 20.23 -13.94 -4.82
C PHE A 101 20.23 -12.54 -5.44
N ILE A 102 20.02 -11.50 -4.65
CA ILE A 102 19.92 -10.11 -5.11
C ILE A 102 21.03 -9.30 -4.43
N SER A 103 21.77 -8.52 -5.22
CA SER A 103 22.77 -7.61 -4.66
C SER A 103 22.07 -6.57 -3.76
N PRO A 104 22.60 -6.28 -2.56
CA PRO A 104 22.04 -5.31 -1.61
C PRO A 104 21.83 -3.91 -2.19
N ASP A 105 22.62 -3.55 -3.21
CA ASP A 105 22.57 -2.26 -3.88
C ASP A 105 21.67 -2.25 -5.12
N THR A 106 21.01 -3.38 -5.43
CA THR A 106 20.03 -3.41 -6.51
C THR A 106 18.77 -2.70 -6.02
N PRO A 107 18.40 -1.52 -6.54
CA PRO A 107 17.13 -0.91 -6.23
C PRO A 107 16.08 -1.78 -6.91
N ARG A 108 15.44 -2.68 -6.16
CA ARG A 108 14.26 -3.40 -6.64
C ARG A 108 13.07 -2.92 -5.87
N HIS A 109 12.12 -2.34 -6.59
CA HIS A 109 10.71 -2.33 -6.24
C HIS A 109 10.09 -3.64 -6.76
N PRO A 110 10.39 -4.84 -6.23
CA PRO A 110 10.28 -6.05 -7.04
C PRO A 110 8.84 -6.43 -7.32
N VAL A 111 7.85 -5.83 -6.64
CA VAL A 111 6.44 -6.05 -6.95
C VAL A 111 5.66 -4.77 -6.68
N ARG A 112 5.34 -4.00 -7.74
CA ARG A 112 4.23 -3.04 -7.67
C ARG A 112 2.95 -3.86 -7.58
N LEU A 113 2.47 -4.09 -6.37
CA LEU A 113 1.11 -4.53 -6.16
C LEU A 113 0.26 -3.29 -6.33
N VAL A 114 -0.24 -3.06 -7.53
CA VAL A 114 -1.08 -1.88 -7.76
C VAL A 114 -2.39 -2.02 -6.94
N SER A 115 -2.83 -3.26 -6.68
CA SER A 115 -4.11 -3.55 -6.03
C SER A 115 -4.10 -3.50 -4.49
N LEU A 116 -3.01 -3.87 -3.82
CA LEU A 116 -2.98 -3.90 -2.34
C LEU A 116 -3.04 -2.48 -1.75
N PRO A 117 -2.07 -1.59 -1.99
CA PRO A 117 -2.14 -0.17 -1.65
C PRO A 117 -3.50 0.47 -1.93
N GLU A 118 -4.05 0.30 -3.14
CA GLU A 118 -5.36 0.86 -3.50
C GLU A 118 -6.47 0.37 -2.56
N ALA A 119 -6.52 -0.93 -2.28
CA ALA A 119 -7.48 -1.51 -1.34
C ALA A 119 -7.29 -0.99 0.10
N GLY A 120 -6.04 -0.75 0.51
CA GLY A 120 -5.69 -0.12 1.79
C GLY A 120 -6.17 1.31 1.90
N CYS A 121 -5.92 2.15 0.88
CA CYS A 121 -6.44 3.52 0.82
C CYS A 121 -7.97 3.54 0.92
N ARG A 122 -8.65 2.70 0.13
CA ARG A 122 -10.12 2.60 0.12
C ARG A 122 -10.69 2.08 1.43
N LEU A 123 -9.93 1.36 2.26
CA LEU A 123 -10.41 0.92 3.56
C LEU A 123 -10.75 2.14 4.43
N CYS A 124 -9.77 3.03 4.67
CA CYS A 124 -9.96 4.17 5.56
C CYS A 124 -10.56 5.41 4.89
N HIS A 125 -10.39 5.59 3.58
CA HIS A 125 -10.89 6.79 2.90
C HIS A 125 -12.25 6.62 2.24
N ILE A 126 -12.74 5.39 2.04
CA ILE A 126 -14.02 5.15 1.33
C ILE A 126 -14.96 4.27 2.15
N ARG A 127 -14.51 3.09 2.59
CA ARG A 127 -15.36 2.09 3.24
C ARG A 127 -15.62 2.39 4.71
N GLU A 128 -14.59 2.84 5.41
CA GLU A 128 -14.61 3.11 6.85
C GLU A 128 -14.01 4.51 7.11
N PRO A 129 -14.66 5.57 6.59
CA PRO A 129 -14.14 6.94 6.63
C PRO A 129 -13.89 7.46 8.05
N GLU A 130 -14.58 6.92 9.05
CA GLU A 130 -14.33 7.22 10.47
C GLU A 130 -12.95 6.75 10.93
N ARG A 131 -12.42 5.64 10.38
CA ARG A 131 -11.02 5.23 10.63
C ARG A 131 -10.02 6.16 9.95
N GLY A 132 -10.42 6.82 8.86
CA GLY A 132 -9.65 7.87 8.19
C GLY A 132 -9.79 9.25 8.86
N GLY A 133 -10.51 9.35 9.98
CA GLY A 133 -10.68 10.60 10.73
C GLY A 133 -11.84 11.48 10.26
N VAL A 134 -12.71 10.98 9.37
CA VAL A 134 -13.94 11.69 8.97
C VAL A 134 -15.00 11.45 10.05
N PRO A 135 -15.50 12.48 10.76
CA PRO A 135 -16.51 12.28 11.79
C PRO A 135 -17.81 11.70 11.24
N ARG A 136 -18.51 10.93 12.09
CA ARG A 136 -19.79 10.33 11.71
C ARG A 136 -20.82 11.42 11.38
N GLY A 137 -21.41 11.34 10.19
CA GLY A 137 -22.40 12.30 9.70
C GLY A 137 -21.82 13.47 8.93
N GLU A 138 -20.49 13.61 8.88
CA GLU A 138 -19.82 14.57 8.00
C GLU A 138 -19.69 14.00 6.57
N PRO A 139 -19.76 14.84 5.54
CA PRO A 139 -19.47 14.42 4.16
C PRO A 139 -18.02 13.93 4.04
N ASN A 140 -17.83 12.75 3.44
CA ASN A 140 -16.49 12.25 3.15
C ASN A 140 -15.86 13.10 2.02
N PRO A 141 -14.76 13.82 2.28
CA PRO A 141 -14.16 14.76 1.34
C PRO A 141 -13.71 14.09 0.04
N VAL A 142 -13.36 12.79 0.07
CA VAL A 142 -12.96 12.05 -1.12
C VAL A 142 -14.16 11.79 -2.05
N THR A 143 -15.37 11.68 -1.52
CA THR A 143 -16.55 11.28 -2.31
C THR A 143 -17.53 12.41 -2.58
N VAL A 144 -17.29 13.64 -2.11
CA VAL A 144 -18.20 14.77 -2.37
C VAL A 144 -18.14 15.14 -3.87
N PRO A 145 -19.26 15.12 -4.61
CA PRO A 145 -19.25 15.42 -6.03
C PRO A 145 -19.17 16.94 -6.26
N THR A 146 -17.96 17.44 -6.50
CA THR A 146 -17.72 18.82 -6.93
C THR A 146 -16.90 18.83 -8.20
N PHE A 147 -16.89 19.97 -8.92
CA PHE A 147 -16.02 20.10 -10.09
C PHE A 147 -14.54 19.91 -9.71
N GLU A 148 -14.10 20.43 -8.57
CA GLU A 148 -12.72 20.26 -8.07
C GLU A 148 -12.44 18.87 -7.45
N ASN A 149 -13.43 17.95 -7.44
CA ASN A 149 -13.30 16.60 -6.89
C ASN A 149 -13.83 15.51 -7.84
N HIS A 150 -14.17 15.88 -9.08
CA HIS A 150 -14.81 14.98 -10.04
C HIS A 150 -13.98 13.72 -10.30
N PHE A 151 -12.64 13.85 -10.30
CA PHE A 151 -11.70 12.77 -10.49
C PHE A 151 -11.84 11.67 -9.43
N HIS A 152 -12.01 12.01 -8.14
CA HIS A 152 -12.22 10.99 -7.11
C HIS A 152 -13.56 10.28 -7.30
N THR A 153 -14.62 11.00 -7.62
CA THR A 153 -15.93 10.40 -7.86
C THR A 153 -15.94 9.51 -9.11
N ASP A 154 -15.22 9.91 -10.16
CA ASP A 154 -15.12 9.14 -11.40
C ASP A 154 -14.24 7.89 -11.24
N LEU A 155 -13.19 7.92 -10.41
CA LEU A 155 -12.40 6.74 -10.06
C LEU A 155 -13.19 5.64 -9.33
N LEU A 156 -14.33 5.99 -8.75
CA LEU A 156 -15.21 5.06 -8.05
C LEU A 156 -16.35 4.54 -8.93
N ARG A 157 -16.49 5.04 -10.16
CA ARG A 157 -17.55 4.64 -11.07
C ARG A 157 -17.22 3.32 -11.77
N PRO A 158 -18.13 2.33 -11.75
CA PRO A 158 -17.89 1.04 -12.39
C PRO A 158 -17.92 1.10 -13.92
N ASP A 159 -18.55 2.11 -14.51
CA ASP A 159 -18.63 2.31 -15.95
C ASP A 159 -17.39 2.98 -16.55
N LEU A 160 -16.53 3.57 -15.72
CA LEU A 160 -15.27 4.16 -16.13
C LEU A 160 -14.12 3.20 -15.82
N ARG A 161 -13.33 2.87 -16.84
CA ARG A 161 -12.15 2.00 -16.69
C ARG A 161 -10.90 2.82 -16.91
N THR A 162 -10.05 2.86 -15.88
CA THR A 162 -8.76 3.53 -15.90
C THR A 162 -7.75 2.72 -15.09
N SER A 163 -6.48 2.84 -15.48
CA SER A 163 -5.33 2.30 -14.76
C SER A 163 -4.88 3.21 -13.61
N VAL A 164 -5.40 4.45 -13.56
CA VAL A 164 -5.08 5.44 -12.53
C VAL A 164 -5.69 5.02 -11.20
N GLY A 165 -4.88 5.03 -10.15
CA GLY A 165 -5.29 4.80 -8.75
C GLY A 165 -4.86 5.94 -7.83
N CYS A 166 -5.10 5.78 -6.52
CA CYS A 166 -4.82 6.82 -5.52
C CYS A 166 -3.35 7.28 -5.53
N VAL A 167 -2.41 6.33 -5.63
CA VAL A 167 -0.97 6.59 -5.55
C VAL A 167 -0.38 7.22 -6.82
N ASP A 168 -1.14 7.25 -7.92
CA ASP A 168 -0.72 7.93 -9.14
C ASP A 168 -0.85 9.45 -9.02
N CYS A 169 -1.74 9.93 -8.14
CA CYS A 169 -1.88 11.35 -7.82
C CYS A 169 -1.23 11.70 -6.47
N HIS A 170 -1.27 10.78 -5.51
CA HIS A 170 -0.75 10.94 -4.15
C HIS A 170 0.42 9.98 -3.87
N PRO A 171 1.63 10.25 -4.41
CA PRO A 171 2.76 9.34 -4.26
C PRO A 171 3.21 9.23 -2.80
N SER A 172 3.10 8.03 -2.22
CA SER A 172 3.20 7.88 -0.76
C SER A 172 4.61 8.02 -0.18
N HIS A 173 5.65 7.65 -0.94
CA HIS A 173 7.05 7.64 -0.48
C HIS A 173 7.92 8.70 -1.17
N VAL A 174 7.29 9.71 -1.76
CA VAL A 174 7.99 10.84 -2.37
C VAL A 174 7.93 12.01 -1.41
N GLU A 175 9.10 12.56 -1.09
CA GLU A 175 9.20 13.73 -0.23
C GLU A 175 8.52 14.92 -0.90
N SER A 176 7.65 15.58 -0.16
CA SER A 176 6.93 16.76 -0.63
C SER A 176 6.47 17.61 0.55
N LEU A 177 6.58 18.92 0.38
CA LEU A 177 6.01 19.91 1.30
C LEU A 177 4.71 20.49 0.75
N GLU A 178 4.29 20.08 -0.44
CA GLU A 178 3.06 20.54 -1.07
C GLU A 178 1.83 20.08 -0.27
N PRO A 179 0.78 20.91 -0.19
CA PRO A 179 -0.47 20.51 0.43
C PRO A 179 -1.01 19.18 -0.14
N PHE A 180 -1.54 18.35 0.76
CA PHE A 180 -2.13 17.04 0.42
C PHE A 180 -1.19 16.06 -0.29
N PHE A 181 0.13 16.32 -0.27
CA PHE A 181 1.15 15.52 -0.93
C PHE A 181 0.88 15.35 -2.44
N THR A 182 0.32 16.39 -3.05
CA THR A 182 0.10 16.47 -4.49
C THR A 182 1.30 17.11 -5.15
N ILE A 183 1.96 16.39 -6.04
CA ILE A 183 3.12 16.88 -6.79
C ILE A 183 2.64 17.10 -8.21
N ARG A 184 2.65 18.35 -8.69
CA ARG A 184 2.05 18.71 -9.98
C ARG A 184 2.61 17.88 -11.13
N GLU A 185 3.92 17.64 -11.13
CA GLU A 185 4.66 16.83 -12.09
C GLU A 185 4.24 15.36 -12.09
N VAL A 186 3.61 14.89 -11.00
CA VAL A 186 3.06 13.53 -10.85
C VAL A 186 1.57 13.50 -11.22
N VAL A 187 0.80 14.47 -10.73
CA VAL A 187 -0.66 14.53 -10.89
C VAL A 187 -1.05 14.79 -12.34
N ILE A 188 -0.42 15.74 -13.03
CA ILE A 188 -0.81 16.10 -14.39
C ILE A 188 -0.71 14.90 -15.37
N PRO A 189 0.39 14.12 -15.39
CA PRO A 189 0.44 12.90 -16.17
C PRO A 189 -0.62 11.85 -15.82
N ALA A 190 -1.04 11.76 -14.55
CA ALA A 190 -2.12 10.88 -14.12
C ALA A 190 -3.48 11.37 -14.65
N CYS A 191 -3.77 12.68 -14.56
CA CYS A 191 -4.97 13.29 -15.14
C CYS A 191 -5.07 13.00 -16.65
N GLU A 192 -3.99 13.25 -17.39
CA GLU A 192 -4.00 13.00 -18.84
C GLU A 192 -4.11 11.51 -19.18
N ARG A 193 -3.50 10.63 -18.38
CA ARG A 193 -3.64 9.18 -18.57
C ARG A 193 -5.10 8.76 -18.38
N CYS A 194 -5.73 9.21 -17.30
CA CYS A 194 -7.16 8.96 -17.06
C CYS A 194 -8.00 9.45 -18.26
N HIS A 195 -7.82 10.72 -18.66
CA HIS A 195 -8.58 11.31 -19.76
C HIS A 195 -8.43 10.59 -21.11
N ARG A 196 -7.21 10.12 -21.42
CA ARG A 196 -6.99 9.27 -22.61
C ARG A 196 -7.71 7.94 -22.52
N GLU A 197 -7.64 7.26 -21.37
CA GLU A 197 -8.21 5.92 -21.17
C GLU A 197 -9.74 5.95 -21.17
N VAL A 198 -10.35 6.99 -20.59
CA VAL A 198 -11.82 7.15 -20.57
C VAL A 198 -12.38 7.88 -21.80
N GLY A 199 -11.52 8.46 -22.63
CA GLY A 199 -11.91 9.22 -23.82
C GLY A 199 -12.67 10.51 -23.51
N ARG A 200 -12.36 11.17 -22.38
CA ARG A 200 -13.04 12.39 -21.89
C ARG A 200 -12.05 13.32 -21.22
N GLY A 201 -12.29 14.63 -21.29
CA GLY A 201 -11.47 15.65 -20.63
C GLY A 201 -10.22 16.06 -21.43
N PRO A 202 -9.51 17.11 -20.98
CA PRO A 202 -8.34 17.62 -21.70
C PRO A 202 -7.16 16.65 -21.68
N VAL A 203 -6.41 16.64 -22.77
CA VAL A 203 -5.07 16.03 -22.86
C VAL A 203 -4.10 17.14 -23.24
N GLN A 204 -2.81 17.00 -22.90
CA GLN A 204 -1.79 18.06 -23.10
C GLN A 204 -2.02 19.26 -22.16
N MET A 205 -2.22 19.00 -20.88
CA MET A 205 -2.45 20.02 -19.86
C MET A 205 -1.21 20.88 -19.57
N GLY A 206 -0.04 20.47 -20.08
CA GLY A 206 1.23 21.16 -19.90
C GLY A 206 1.75 21.13 -18.45
N PRO A 207 3.00 21.55 -18.23
CA PRO A 207 3.44 21.96 -16.90
C PRO A 207 2.70 23.20 -16.42
#